data_AF-A0A7J8LGJ5-F1
#
_entry.id   AF-A0A7J8LGJ5-F1
#
_cell.length_a   1.000
_cell.length_b   1.000
_cell.length_c   1.000
_cell.angle_alpha   90.00
_cell.angle_beta   90.00
_cell.angle_gamma   90.00
#
_symmetry.space_group_name_H-M   'P 1'
#
loop_
_entity.id
_entity.type
_entity.pdbx_description
1 polymer ?
#
loop_
_entity_poly.entity_id
_entity_poly.type
_entity_poly.pdbx_seq_one_letter_code
_entity_poly.pdbx_strand_id
1 'polypeptide(L)' 'MVVGNSKFAQGLQIYLLSRDHSCLKSEFQLGRGKIKVDCIENLPAVEVKLGEHVFLTVGDYYLTERKSH' A
#
# COMPACT_ATOMS: atom_id res chain seq x y z
N MET A 1 4.75 -25.76 9.56
CA MET A 1 5.54 -24.54 9.28
C MET A 1 5.06 -23.97 7.95
N VAL A 2 4.40 -22.81 7.94
CA VAL A 2 3.75 -22.27 6.72
C VAL A 2 4.80 -21.56 5.86
N VAL A 3 5.64 -22.33 5.18
CA VAL A 3 6.70 -21.85 4.26
C VAL A 3 6.12 -21.14 3.02
N GLY A 4 4.84 -21.35 2.70
CA GLY A 4 4.16 -20.67 1.60
C GLY A 4 3.95 -19.18 1.84
N ASN A 5 3.56 -18.78 3.06
CA ASN A 5 3.17 -17.39 3.35
C ASN A 5 4.32 -16.39 3.34
N SER A 6 5.55 -16.83 3.61
CA SER A 6 6.71 -15.94 3.64
C SER A 6 7.08 -15.41 2.26
N LYS A 7 7.02 -16.25 1.22
CA LYS A 7 7.24 -15.81 -0.17
C LYS A 7 6.16 -14.82 -0.63
N PHE A 8 4.91 -15.06 -0.23
CA PHE A 8 3.81 -14.17 -0.56
C PHE A 8 3.93 -12.80 0.12
N ALA A 9 4.23 -12.80 1.42
CA ALA A 9 4.48 -11.58 2.17
C ALA A 9 5.69 -10.80 1.61
N GLN A 10 6.74 -11.51 1.21
CA GLN A 10 7.92 -10.91 0.61
C GLN A 10 7.63 -10.30 -0.77
N GLY A 11 6.87 -10.97 -1.64
CA GLY A 11 6.44 -10.41 -2.93
C GLY A 11 5.58 -9.17 -2.76
N LEU A 12 4.62 -9.21 -1.83
CA LEU A 12 3.78 -8.05 -1.51
C LEU A 12 4.61 -6.88 -0.94
N GLN A 13 5.58 -7.18 -0.06
CA GLN A 13 6.47 -6.17 0.50
C GLN A 13 7.33 -5.52 -0.59
N ILE A 14 7.94 -6.30 -1.47
CA ILE A 14 8.75 -5.78 -2.58
C ILE A 14 7.88 -4.91 -3.50
N TYR A 15 6.66 -5.35 -3.82
CA TYR A 15 5.72 -4.57 -4.62
C TYR A 15 5.43 -3.21 -3.97
N LEU A 16 5.06 -3.20 -2.68
CA LEU A 16 4.73 -1.97 -1.96
C LEU A 16 5.94 -1.03 -1.81
N LEU A 17 7.15 -1.57 -1.63
CA LEU A 17 8.39 -0.79 -1.53
C LEU A 17 8.86 -0.24 -2.88
N SER A 18 8.53 -0.91 -3.98
CA SER A 18 8.90 -0.49 -5.34
C SER A 18 7.95 0.57 -5.90
N ARG A 19 6.80 0.77 -5.25
CA ARG A 19 5.77 1.72 -5.65
C ARG A 19 6.15 3.13 -5.20
N ASP A 20 5.77 4.12 -6.01
CA ASP A 20 5.83 5.51 -5.59
C ASP A 20 4.90 5.76 -4.39
N HIS A 21 5.43 6.40 -3.35
CA HIS A 21 4.70 6.65 -2.11
C HIS A 21 3.48 7.57 -2.30
N SER A 22 3.56 8.56 -3.20
CA SER A 22 2.46 9.50 -3.46
C SER A 22 1.32 8.83 -4.21
N CYS A 23 1.64 8.00 -5.20
CA CYS A 23 0.67 7.17 -5.93
C CYS A 23 0.01 6.14 -5.00
N LEU A 24 0.81 5.43 -4.21
CA LEU A 24 0.31 4.43 -3.25
C LEU A 24 -0.62 5.08 -2.21
N LYS A 25 -0.24 6.24 -1.67
CA LYS A 25 -1.11 6.98 -0.74
C LYS A 25 -2.41 7.44 -1.39
N SER A 26 -2.35 7.95 -2.63
CA SER A 26 -3.54 8.37 -3.37
C SER A 26 -4.49 7.19 -3.61
N GLU A 27 -3.98 6.01 -3.96
CA GLU A 27 -4.81 4.80 -4.08
C GLU A 27 -5.44 4.40 -2.76
N PHE A 28 -4.69 4.42 -1.65
CA PHE A 28 -5.27 4.18 -0.33
C PHE A 28 -6.35 5.20 0.01
N GLN A 29 -6.18 6.49 -0.32
CA GLN A 29 -7.20 7.52 -0.09
C GLN A 29 -8.46 7.27 -0.93
N LEU A 30 -8.29 6.99 -2.23
CA LEU A 30 -9.39 6.67 -3.15
C LEU A 30 -10.14 5.41 -2.69
N GLY A 31 -9.41 4.40 -2.23
CA GLY A 31 -9.96 3.14 -1.72
C GLY A 31 -10.36 3.17 -0.25
N ARG A 32 -10.51 4.37 0.37
CA ARG A 32 -10.94 4.54 1.78
C ARG A 32 -10.11 3.75 2.79
N GLY A 33 -8.79 3.81 2.63
CA GLY A 33 -7.81 3.11 3.46
C GLY A 33 -7.50 1.70 2.99
N LYS A 34 -7.97 1.27 1.82
CA LYS A 34 -7.74 -0.07 1.28
C LYS A 34 -7.32 -0.05 -0.18
N ILE A 35 -6.48 -1.00 -0.57
CA ILE A 35 -6.16 -1.27 -1.97
C ILE A 35 -6.24 -2.76 -2.25
N LYS A 36 -6.56 -3.13 -3.49
CA LYS A 36 -6.48 -4.50 -3.97
C LYS A 36 -5.22 -4.64 -4.81
N VAL A 37 -4.38 -5.60 -4.47
CA VAL A 37 -3.17 -5.93 -5.22
C VAL A 37 -3.42 -7.26 -5.93
N ASP A 38 -3.74 -7.20 -7.21
CA ASP A 38 -3.98 -8.37 -8.08
C ASP A 38 -2.99 -8.52 -9.24
N CYS A 39 -2.06 -7.58 -9.36
CA CYS A 39 -1.10 -7.52 -10.47
C CYS A 39 0.22 -8.28 -10.22
N ILE A 40 0.37 -8.96 -9.07
CA ILE A 40 1.58 -9.75 -8.80
C ILE A 40 1.37 -11.17 -9.34
N GLU A 41 2.19 -11.55 -10.31
CA GLU A 41 2.12 -12.86 -10.94
C GLU A 41 2.37 -13.98 -9.93
N ASN A 42 1.61 -15.08 -10.03
CA ASN A 42 1.66 -16.23 -9.11
C ASN A 42 1.21 -15.95 -7.67
N LEU A 43 0.55 -14.81 -7.44
CA LEU A 43 -0.02 -14.42 -6.16
C LEU A 43 -1.53 -14.22 -6.29
N PRO A 44 -2.33 -14.71 -5.33
CA PRO A 44 -3.75 -14.38 -5.29
C PRO A 44 -3.94 -12.88 -5.02
N ALA A 45 -5.05 -12.34 -5.52
CA ALA A 45 -5.41 -10.96 -5.24
C ALA A 45 -5.57 -10.75 -3.72
N VAL A 46 -4.85 -9.77 -3.18
CA VAL A 46 -4.84 -9.48 -1.74
C VAL A 46 -5.38 -8.08 -1.46
N GLU A 47 -6.23 -7.96 -0.45
CA GLU A 47 -6.66 -6.66 0.08
C GLU A 47 -5.63 -6.19 1.11
N VAL A 48 -5.04 -5.03 0.87
CA VAL A 48 -4.10 -4.39 1.80
C VAL A 48 -4.82 -3.21 2.42
N LYS A 49 -4.76 -3.12 3.75
CA LYS A 49 -5.34 -1.99 4.51
C LYS A 49 -4.26 -1.14 5.17
N LEU A 50 -4.40 0.17 5.02
CA LEU A 50 -3.57 1.16 5.70
C LEU A 50 -3.88 1.12 7.21
N GLY A 51 -2.83 1.07 8.04
CA GLY A 51 -2.94 1.01 9.51
C GLY A 51 -3.16 -0.39 10.09
N GLU A 52 -3.39 -1.40 9.25
CA GLU A 52 -3.50 -2.81 9.68
C GLU A 52 -2.35 -3.64 9.10
N HIS A 53 -2.13 -3.53 7.78
CA HIS A 53 -1.08 -4.29 7.08
C HIS A 53 0.12 -3.43 6.69
N VAL A 54 -0.12 -2.14 6.39
CA VAL A 54 0.90 -1.19 5.95
C VAL A 54 0.75 0.09 6.75
N PHE A 55 1.87 0.60 7.27
CA PHE A 55 1.96 1.91 7.87
C PHE A 55 2.81 2.79 6.96
N LEU A 56 2.18 3.73 6.26
CA LEU A 56 2.91 4.77 5.54
C LEU A 56 3.32 5.83 6.57
N THR A 57 4.58 5.82 6.99
CA THR A 57 5.11 6.85 7.88
C THR A 57 5.10 8.20 7.17
N VAL A 58 4.45 9.17 7.78
CA VAL A 58 4.33 10.52 7.23
C VAL A 58 5.63 11.25 7.50
N GLY A 59 6.55 11.25 6.53
CA GLY A 59 7.85 11.93 6.64
C GLY A 59 7.81 13.42 6.29
N ASP A 60 7.02 13.82 5.29
CA ASP A 60 6.95 15.22 4.86
C ASP A 60 5.54 15.53 4.34
N TYR A 61 4.64 15.94 5.22
CA TYR A 61 3.30 16.43 4.85
C TYR A 61 3.10 17.87 5.36
N TYR A 62 3.81 18.79 4.72
CA TYR A 62 3.41 20.19 4.62
C TYR A 62 3.30 20.56 3.13
N LEU A 63 2.39 19.92 2.40
CA LEU A 63 1.97 20.43 1.10
C LEU A 63 0.47 20.66 1.12
N THR A 64 0.17 21.84 1.67
CA THR A 64 -0.93 22.73 1.30
C THR A 64 -2.29 22.07 1.16
N GLU A 65 -3.02 22.02 2.28
CA GLU A 65 -4.43 22.36 2.20
C GLU A 65 -4.49 23.79 1.62
N ARG A 66 -4.68 23.90 0.30
CA ARG A 66 -5.21 25.14 -0.26
C ARG A 66 -6.60 25.28 0.32
N LYS A 67 -6.71 26.01 1.43
CA LYS A 67 -7.94 26.70 1.78
C LYS A 67 -8.33 27.53 0.56
N SER A 68 -9.32 27.06 -0.19
CA SER A 68 -10.03 27.93 -1.11
C SER A 68 -11.18 28.54 -0.33
N HIS A 69 -11.22 29.87 -0.46
CA HIS A 69 -12.04 30.87 0.19
C HIS A 69 -13.55 30.66 0.02
#